data_AF-A0A659UMB4-F1
#
_entry.id   AF-A0A659UMB4-F1
#
_cell.length_a   1.000
_cell.length_b   1.000
_cell.length_c   1.000
_cell.angle_alpha   90.00
_cell.angle_beta   90.00
_cell.angle_gamma   90.00
#
_symmetry.space_group_name_H-M   'P 1'
#
loop_
_entity.id
_entity.type
_entity.pdbx_description
1 polymer ?
#
loop_
_entity_poly.entity_id
_entity_poly.type
_entity_poly.pdbx_seq_one_letter_code
_entity_poly.pdbx_strand_id
1 'polypeptide(L)'
;RLLPEGRGEVNTKGIAFYDRLIDDLLEAGIEPYATLYHWDLPQALQDRGGWYNRETAAAFADYAGLAARSFGDRVRKWTTLNEPWTFCWSGHATGEDAPGFRDGVKGGVAASHHALLAHGLAVPVIRAE
;
A
#
# COMPACT_ATOMS: atom_id res chain seq x y z
N ARG A 1 3.75 -3.61 -8.37
CA ARG A 1 5.12 -3.91 -8.87
C ARG A 1 5.75 -5.11 -8.16
N LEU A 2 5.80 -5.12 -6.82
CA LEU A 2 6.33 -6.23 -6.02
C LEU A 2 5.44 -7.48 -6.09
N LEU A 3 4.14 -7.28 -5.87
CA LEU A 3 3.09 -8.29 -6.02
C LEU A 3 2.18 -7.87 -7.17
N PRO A 4 2.30 -8.45 -8.39
CA PRO A 4 1.49 -8.05 -9.54
C PRO A 4 -0.02 -8.15 -9.28
N GLU A 5 -0.45 -9.24 -8.64
CA GLU A 5 -1.85 -9.51 -8.30
C GLU A 5 -2.25 -8.95 -6.93
N GLY A 6 -1.36 -8.19 -6.27
CA GLY A 6 -1.53 -7.74 -4.87
C GLY A 6 -1.43 -8.84 -3.82
N ARG A 7 -1.31 -10.11 -4.23
CA ARG A 7 -1.08 -11.30 -3.41
C ARG A 7 -0.23 -12.31 -4.21
N GLY A 8 0.28 -13.33 -3.53
CA GLY A 8 0.91 -14.49 -4.16
C GLY A 8 2.36 -14.23 -4.58
N GLU A 9 2.67 -14.58 -5.83
CA GLU A 9 4.04 -14.60 -6.36
C GLU A 9 4.72 -13.24 -6.34
N VAL A 10 5.95 -13.20 -5.82
CA VAL A 10 6.78 -12.00 -5.74
C VAL A 10 7.52 -11.80 -7.07
N ASN A 11 7.40 -10.60 -7.63
CA ASN A 11 8.20 -10.19 -8.77
C ASN A 11 9.60 -9.74 -8.32
N THR A 12 10.57 -10.64 -8.47
CA THR A 12 11.98 -10.42 -8.10
C THR A 12 12.62 -9.22 -8.81
N LYS A 13 12.22 -8.91 -10.05
CA LYS A 13 12.69 -7.70 -10.75
C LYS A 13 12.19 -6.43 -10.08
N GLY A 14 10.98 -6.46 -9.51
CA GLY A 14 10.42 -5.37 -8.72
C GLY A 14 11.21 -5.15 -7.45
N ILE A 15 11.52 -6.22 -6.71
CA ILE A 15 12.38 -6.15 -5.52
C ILE A 15 13.75 -5.57 -5.87
N ALA A 16 14.41 -6.11 -6.90
CA ALA A 16 15.74 -5.67 -7.31
C ALA A 16 15.81 -4.19 -7.74
N PHE A 17 14.70 -3.62 -8.21
CA PHE A 17 14.64 -2.18 -8.50
C PHE A 17 14.73 -1.34 -7.22
N TYR A 18 13.89 -1.64 -6.22
CA TYR A 18 13.89 -0.88 -4.96
C TYR A 18 15.16 -1.14 -4.15
N ASP A 19 15.70 -2.35 -4.21
CA ASP A 19 16.98 -2.72 -3.59
C ASP A 19 18.11 -1.80 -4.06
N ARG A 20 18.32 -1.69 -5.38
CA ARG A 20 19.32 -0.77 -5.96
C ARG A 20 19.03 0.70 -5.65
N LEU A 21 17.77 1.12 -5.74
CA LEU A 21 17.40 2.51 -5.44
C LEU A 21 17.74 2.87 -4.00
N ILE A 22 17.48 1.97 -3.05
CA ILE A 22 17.80 2.18 -1.64
C ILE A 22 19.31 2.23 -1.43
N ASP A 23 20.06 1.31 -2.05
CA ASP A 23 21.53 1.32 -1.98
C ASP A 23 22.11 2.63 -2.54
N ASP A 24 21.66 3.06 -3.73
CA ASP A 24 22.12 4.29 -4.37
C ASP A 24 21.82 5.54 -3.52
N LEU A 25 20.65 5.59 -2.85
CA LEU A 25 20.31 6.67 -1.93
C LEU A 25 21.26 6.70 -0.73
N LEU A 26 21.53 5.54 -0.13
CA LEU A 26 22.38 5.43 1.04
C LEU A 26 23.85 5.70 0.73
N GLU A 27 24.35 5.25 -0.42
CA GLU A 27 25.70 5.59 -0.91
C GLU A 27 25.85 7.11 -1.10
N ALA A 28 24.78 7.79 -1.53
CA ALA A 28 24.72 9.24 -1.63
C ALA A 28 24.46 9.96 -0.30
N GLY A 29 24.33 9.25 0.83
CA GLY A 29 24.07 9.82 2.15
C GLY A 29 22.64 10.35 2.34
N ILE A 30 21.67 9.86 1.56
CA ILE A 30 20.26 10.25 1.61
C ILE A 30 19.46 9.18 2.36
N GLU A 31 18.82 9.57 3.47
CA GLU A 31 17.97 8.65 4.25
C GLU A 31 16.66 8.34 3.50
N PRO A 32 16.32 7.07 3.24
CA PRO A 32 15.09 6.70 2.54
C PRO A 32 13.86 6.72 3.48
N TYR A 33 12.80 7.39 3.03
CA TYR A 33 11.48 7.40 3.68
C TYR A 33 10.50 6.74 2.71
N ALA A 34 10.08 5.51 3.01
CA ALA A 34 9.28 4.70 2.10
C ALA A 34 7.80 4.77 2.43
N THR A 35 6.98 5.11 1.44
CA THR A 35 5.52 5.01 1.52
C THR A 35 5.06 3.72 0.84
N LEU A 36 4.35 2.87 1.58
CA LEU A 36 3.93 1.55 1.12
C LEU A 36 2.80 1.61 0.08
N TYR A 37 1.79 2.46 0.32
CA TYR A 37 0.66 2.64 -0.58
C TYR A 37 0.49 4.10 -0.96
N HIS A 38 0.57 4.38 -2.27
CA HIS A 38 0.39 5.71 -2.83
C HIS A 38 -0.63 5.67 -3.98
N TRP A 39 -1.81 5.10 -3.66
CA TRP A 39 -3.02 5.07 -4.49
C TRP A 39 -2.98 4.12 -5.69
N ASP A 40 -1.92 3.35 -5.82
CA ASP A 40 -1.64 2.42 -6.91
C ASP A 40 -2.08 0.98 -6.59
N LEU A 41 -3.35 0.81 -6.17
CA LEU A 41 -3.92 -0.49 -5.85
C LEU A 41 -3.81 -1.45 -7.05
N PRO A 42 -3.30 -2.68 -6.88
CA PRO A 42 -3.33 -3.69 -7.94
C PRO A 42 -4.74 -3.93 -8.46
N GLN A 43 -4.91 -3.90 -9.79
CA GLN A 43 -6.21 -4.07 -10.43
C GLN A 43 -6.91 -5.38 -10.02
N ALA A 44 -6.15 -6.46 -9.83
CA ALA A 44 -6.68 -7.74 -9.35
C ALA A 44 -7.37 -7.66 -7.96
N LEU A 45 -6.94 -6.74 -7.09
CA LEU A 45 -7.64 -6.47 -5.83
C LEU A 45 -8.88 -5.61 -6.06
N GLN A 46 -8.82 -4.63 -6.97
CA GLN A 46 -9.96 -3.81 -7.35
C GLN A 46 -11.10 -4.64 -7.97
N ASP A 47 -10.77 -5.60 -8.85
CA ASP A 47 -11.73 -6.53 -9.47
C ASP A 47 -12.45 -7.41 -8.45
N ARG A 48 -11.86 -7.56 -7.25
CA ARG A 48 -12.45 -8.28 -6.10
C ARG A 48 -13.13 -7.34 -5.09
N GLY A 49 -13.34 -6.07 -5.45
CA GLY A 49 -14.04 -5.07 -4.65
C GLY A 49 -13.15 -4.00 -4.02
N GLY A 50 -11.83 -4.05 -4.24
CA GLY A 50 -10.91 -2.98 -3.84
C GLY A 50 -11.01 -2.61 -2.36
N TRP A 51 -11.03 -1.31 -2.05
CA TRP A 51 -11.14 -0.84 -0.67
C TRP A 51 -12.53 -1.05 -0.04
N TYR A 52 -13.54 -1.49 -0.79
CA TYR A 52 -14.79 -1.99 -0.18
C TYR A 52 -14.66 -3.42 0.34
N ASN A 53 -13.65 -4.18 -0.09
CA ASN A 53 -13.42 -5.53 0.38
C ASN A 53 -12.43 -5.54 1.55
N ARG A 54 -12.84 -6.11 2.70
CA ARG A 54 -12.00 -6.28 3.89
C ARG A 54 -10.72 -7.05 3.60
N GLU A 55 -10.73 -7.98 2.65
CA GLU A 55 -9.54 -8.75 2.26
C GLU A 55 -8.42 -7.89 1.67
N THR A 56 -8.71 -6.70 1.16
CA THR A 56 -7.71 -5.74 0.71
C THR A 56 -6.86 -5.25 1.88
N ALA A 57 -7.45 -5.07 3.06
CA ALA A 57 -6.70 -4.70 4.26
C ALA A 57 -5.72 -5.80 4.70
N ALA A 58 -6.13 -7.07 4.60
CA ALA A 58 -5.25 -8.20 4.87
C ALA A 58 -4.14 -8.31 3.81
N ALA A 59 -4.47 -8.13 2.52
CA ALA A 59 -3.49 -8.14 1.43
C ALA A 59 -2.43 -7.05 1.62
N PHE A 60 -2.85 -5.86 2.05
CA PHE A 60 -1.93 -4.77 2.36
C PHE A 60 -0.99 -5.11 3.51
N ALA A 61 -1.46 -5.78 4.57
CA ALA A 61 -0.60 -6.20 5.68
C ALA A 61 0.44 -7.25 5.24
N ASP A 62 0.04 -8.22 4.40
CA ASP A 62 0.95 -9.21 3.82
C ASP A 62 2.04 -8.52 2.95
N TYR A 63 1.62 -7.56 2.12
CA TYR A 63 2.51 -6.74 1.32
C TYR A 63 3.47 -5.90 2.18
N ALA A 64 2.97 -5.27 3.24
CA ALA A 64 3.80 -4.50 4.16
C ALA A 64 4.88 -5.37 4.83
N GLY A 65 4.52 -6.61 5.21
CA GLY A 65 5.50 -7.58 5.74
C GLY A 65 6.54 -8.01 4.72
N LEU A 66 6.16 -8.21 3.45
CA LEU A 66 7.11 -8.47 2.38
C LEU A 66 8.10 -7.29 2.22
N ALA A 67 7.59 -6.06 2.17
CA ALA A 67 8.43 -4.87 2.03
C ALA A 67 9.37 -4.69 3.24
N ALA A 68 8.86 -4.87 4.46
CA ALA A 68 9.66 -4.78 5.68
C ALA A 68 10.75 -5.86 5.73
N ARG A 69 10.45 -7.13 5.40
CA ARG A 69 11.47 -8.19 5.31
C ARG A 69 12.52 -7.93 4.25
N SER A 70 12.12 -7.35 3.12
CA SER A 70 13.01 -7.15 1.98
C SER A 70 13.95 -5.96 2.16
N PHE A 71 13.50 -4.92 2.87
CA PHE A 71 14.19 -3.63 2.89
C PHE A 71 14.37 -3.03 4.30
N GLY A 72 13.82 -3.64 5.35
CA GLY A 72 13.80 -3.12 6.71
C GLY A 72 15.18 -3.07 7.39
N ASP A 73 16.16 -3.76 6.84
CA ASP A 73 17.56 -3.64 7.23
C ASP A 73 18.10 -2.21 7.00
N ARG A 74 17.67 -1.58 5.89
CA ARG A 74 18.11 -0.27 5.39
C ARG A 74 17.07 0.84 5.51
N VAL A 75 15.79 0.53 5.41
CA VAL A 75 14.68 1.48 5.50
C VAL A 75 14.05 1.42 6.89
N ARG A 76 14.21 2.49 7.67
CA ARG A 76 13.67 2.59 9.04
C ARG A 76 12.45 3.52 9.15
N LYS A 77 12.19 4.33 8.12
CA LYS A 77 11.13 5.33 8.09
C LYS A 77 10.04 4.91 7.13
N TRP A 78 8.94 4.43 7.69
CA TRP A 78 7.81 3.87 6.93
C TRP A 78 6.56 4.73 7.07
N THR A 79 5.93 5.01 5.94
CA THR A 79 4.55 5.51 5.85
C THR A 79 3.68 4.40 5.27
N THR A 80 2.58 4.06 5.93
CA THR A 80 1.69 2.99 5.46
C THR A 80 0.85 3.46 4.27
N LEU A 81 -0.01 4.45 4.48
CA LEU A 81 -0.94 4.96 3.48
C LEU A 81 -0.68 6.45 3.25
N ASN A 82 -0.47 6.87 2.01
CA ASN A 82 -0.51 8.28 1.66
C ASN A 82 -1.96 8.77 1.60
N GLU A 83 -2.25 9.88 2.28
CA GLU A 83 -3.50 10.65 2.15
C GLU A 83 -4.77 9.77 1.98
N PRO A 84 -5.15 8.98 3.01
CA PRO A 84 -6.28 8.07 2.91
C PRO A 84 -7.59 8.76 2.58
N TRP A 85 -7.73 10.05 2.89
CA TRP A 85 -8.88 10.83 2.45
C TRP A 85 -9.05 10.81 0.94
N THR A 86 -7.97 10.98 0.16
CA THR A 86 -8.05 11.11 -1.30
C THR A 86 -8.57 9.84 -1.94
N PHE A 87 -7.88 8.71 -1.82
CA PHE A 87 -8.36 7.48 -2.48
C PHE A 87 -9.65 6.92 -1.86
N CYS A 88 -10.00 7.25 -0.62
CA CYS A 88 -11.28 6.83 -0.04
C CYS A 88 -12.44 7.74 -0.43
N TRP A 89 -12.28 9.06 -0.44
CA TRP A 89 -13.37 9.99 -0.74
C TRP A 89 -13.40 10.39 -2.21
N SER A 90 -12.29 10.92 -2.73
CA SER A 90 -12.17 11.25 -4.16
C SER A 90 -12.33 9.99 -5.03
N GLY A 91 -11.79 8.85 -4.60
CA GLY A 91 -11.91 7.59 -5.36
C GLY A 91 -13.26 6.87 -5.27
N HIS A 92 -13.94 6.94 -4.10
CA HIS A 92 -15.13 6.11 -3.84
C HIS A 92 -16.42 6.88 -3.53
N ALA A 93 -16.35 8.18 -3.22
CA ALA A 93 -17.51 9.01 -2.92
C ALA A 93 -17.88 9.93 -4.10
N THR A 94 -16.90 10.66 -4.64
CA THR A 94 -17.10 11.73 -5.63
C THR A 94 -16.60 11.34 -7.03
N GLY A 95 -15.61 10.44 -7.10
CA GLY A 95 -15.19 9.75 -8.31
C GLY A 95 -14.25 10.56 -9.21
N GLU A 96 -13.54 11.56 -8.67
CA GLU A 96 -12.51 12.29 -9.41
C GLU A 96 -11.23 11.47 -9.59
N ASP A 97 -10.90 10.61 -8.62
CA ASP A 97 -9.75 9.70 -8.67
C ASP A 97 -10.18 8.25 -8.91
N ALA A 98 -9.23 7.39 -9.26
CA ALA A 98 -9.47 5.95 -9.31
C ALA A 98 -9.98 5.42 -7.93
N PRO A 99 -10.93 4.46 -7.90
CA PRO A 99 -11.51 3.74 -9.03
C PRO A 99 -12.66 4.47 -9.76
N GLY A 100 -12.99 5.71 -9.37
CA GLY A 100 -14.00 6.53 -10.06
C GLY A 100 -15.44 6.22 -9.65
N PHE A 101 -15.65 5.65 -8.46
CA PHE A 101 -17.01 5.38 -7.96
C PHE A 101 -17.65 6.66 -7.40
N ARG A 102 -18.98 6.72 -7.47
CA ARG A 102 -19.79 7.87 -7.06
C ARG A 102 -20.82 7.49 -6.00
N ASP A 103 -20.38 6.73 -5.01
CA ASP A 103 -21.27 6.12 -4.00
C ASP A 103 -21.51 7.05 -2.79
N GLY A 104 -21.09 8.32 -2.89
CA GLY A 104 -21.26 9.34 -1.87
C GLY A 104 -20.66 8.94 -0.53
N VAL A 105 -21.27 9.43 0.56
CA VAL A 105 -20.78 9.21 1.93
C VAL A 105 -20.62 7.73 2.27
N LYS A 106 -21.51 6.86 1.76
CA LYS A 106 -21.44 5.41 2.01
C LYS A 106 -20.15 4.82 1.44
N GLY A 107 -19.80 5.20 0.21
CA GLY A 107 -18.54 4.79 -0.42
C GLY A 107 -17.32 5.28 0.34
N GLY A 108 -17.28 6.59 0.64
CA GLY A 108 -16.18 7.21 1.38
C GLY A 108 -15.90 6.54 2.73
N VAL A 109 -16.95 6.27 3.50
CA VAL A 109 -16.85 5.64 4.83
C VAL A 109 -16.42 4.17 4.72
N ALA A 110 -16.99 3.40 3.79
CA ALA A 110 -16.64 1.99 3.62
C ALA A 110 -15.17 1.80 3.24
N ALA A 111 -14.66 2.59 2.28
CA ALA A 111 -13.26 2.57 1.90
C ALA A 111 -12.34 3.04 3.05
N SER A 112 -12.71 4.14 3.72
CA SER A 112 -11.93 4.67 4.86
C SER A 112 -11.79 3.66 5.99
N HIS A 113 -12.86 2.91 6.30
CA HIS A 113 -12.82 1.88 7.34
C HIS A 113 -11.77 0.81 7.04
N HIS A 114 -11.75 0.28 5.82
CA HIS A 114 -10.76 -0.75 5.46
C HIS A 114 -9.36 -0.20 5.27
N ALA A 115 -9.20 1.04 4.82
CA ALA A 115 -7.90 1.72 4.80
C ALA A 115 -7.32 1.82 6.23
N LEU A 116 -8.10 2.29 7.20
CA LEU A 116 -7.65 2.39 8.60
C LEU A 116 -7.41 1.01 9.24
N LEU A 117 -8.21 0.00 8.88
CA LEU A 117 -7.94 -1.39 9.27
C LEU A 117 -6.61 -1.88 8.69
N ALA A 118 -6.33 -1.61 7.43
CA ALA A 118 -5.08 -1.99 6.75
C ALA A 118 -3.87 -1.35 7.42
N HIS A 119 -3.96 -0.07 7.79
CA HIS A 119 -2.97 0.61 8.60
C HIS A 119 -2.72 -0.12 9.94
N GLY A 120 -3.80 -0.42 10.69
CA GLY A 120 -3.71 -1.10 11.98
C GLY A 120 -3.13 -2.51 11.91
N LEU A 121 -3.36 -3.23 10.81
CA LEU A 121 -2.78 -4.56 10.57
C LEU A 121 -1.33 -4.50 10.11
N ALA A 122 -0.95 -3.51 9.30
CA ALA A 122 0.40 -3.39 8.76
C ALA A 122 1.44 -2.92 9.79
N VAL A 123 1.07 -1.99 10.69
CA VAL A 123 2.04 -1.41 11.65
C VAL A 123 2.70 -2.47 12.55
N PRO A 124 1.98 -3.43 13.16
CA PRO A 124 2.60 -4.49 13.96
C PRO A 124 3.54 -5.39 13.13
N VAL A 125 3.17 -5.69 11.88
CA VAL A 125 3.99 -6.50 10.97
C VAL A 125 5.30 -5.79 10.65
N ILE A 126 5.25 -4.49 10.33
CA ILE A 126 6.45 -3.69 10.07
C ILE A 126 7.36 -3.63 11.31
N ARG A 127 6.77 -3.56 12.52
CA ARG A 127 7.54 -3.49 13.78
C ARG A 127 8.16 -4.81 14.22
N ALA A 128 7.73 -5.92 13.65
CA ALA A 128 8.24 -7.24 13.99
C ALA A 128 9.51 -7.63 13.21
N GLU A 129 9.85 -6.86 12.18
CA GLU A 129 11.02 -7.02 11.30
C GLU A 129 12.09 -5.95 11.62
#